data_AF-A0A257PNR0-F1
#
_entry.id   AF-A0A257PNR0-F1
#
_cell.length_a   1.000
_cell.length_b   1.000
_cell.length_c   1.000
_cell.angle_alpha   90.00
_cell.angle_beta   90.00
_cell.angle_gamma   90.00
#
_symmetry.space_group_name_H-M   'P 1'
#
loop_
_entity.id
_entity.type
_entity.pdbx_description
1 polymer ?
#
loop_
_entity_poly.entity_id
_entity_poly.type
_entity_poly.pdbx_seq_one_letter_code
_entity_poly.pdbx_strand_id
1 'polypeptide(L)'
;MGDACGIGPETIVHAFARGEASGCVVYGDAAWLARTSRSMRFAPQSSRPVIAELTTLAGWRDVPEGVIPVLSVVQIPDDLPLGQVDARAGAAAFTCIEAAANDALAGRVAAVVTAPIHKAALHAAGVEFPGHTEILQHLAGGIPVRMMLANAQLKTVLVTVHMALRQAIDAVTTDSVLQTLRIAHQAAIAWGVARARIAVAGLNPHAGEDGLFGDEEARIIAPA
;
A
#
# COMPACT_ATOMS: atom_id res chain seq x y z
N MET A 1 -0.75 0.81 -11.20
CA MET A 1 -0.57 -0.63 -11.45
C MET A 1 0.67 -1.22 -10.78
N GLY A 2 1.39 -0.44 -9.94
CA GLY A 2 2.70 -0.83 -9.46
C GLY A 2 3.79 -0.55 -10.50
N ASP A 3 4.95 -1.17 -10.32
CA ASP A 3 6.03 -1.17 -11.31
C ASP A 3 5.65 -2.00 -12.54
N ALA A 4 5.67 -1.37 -13.71
CA ALA A 4 5.34 -1.98 -14.99
C ALA A 4 6.31 -3.11 -15.39
N CYS A 5 7.56 -3.04 -14.94
CA CYS A 5 8.58 -4.07 -15.18
C CYS A 5 8.59 -5.17 -14.10
N GLY A 6 7.84 -4.97 -13.00
CA GLY A 6 7.70 -5.92 -11.91
C GLY A 6 6.46 -6.80 -12.06
N ILE A 7 6.09 -7.48 -10.97
CA ILE A 7 4.94 -8.42 -10.92
C ILE A 7 3.58 -7.74 -10.66
N GLY A 8 3.54 -6.41 -10.59
CA GLY A 8 2.33 -5.65 -10.24
C GLY A 8 1.19 -5.90 -11.23
N PRO A 9 1.42 -5.74 -12.55
CA PRO A 9 0.44 -6.06 -13.59
C PRO A 9 -0.11 -7.48 -13.50
N GLU A 10 0.73 -8.50 -13.32
CA GLU A 10 0.32 -9.91 -13.20
C GLU A 10 -0.53 -10.14 -11.94
N THR A 11 -0.13 -9.54 -10.82
CA THR A 11 -0.86 -9.64 -9.55
C THR A 11 -2.28 -9.08 -9.70
N ILE A 12 -2.41 -7.92 -10.37
CA ILE A 12 -3.71 -7.31 -10.65
C ILE A 12 -4.56 -8.23 -11.51
N VAL A 13 -4.02 -8.74 -12.62
CA VAL A 13 -4.76 -9.64 -13.52
C VAL A 13 -5.22 -10.89 -12.79
N HIS A 14 -4.38 -11.49 -11.95
CA HIS A 14 -4.78 -12.65 -11.14
C HIS A 14 -5.85 -12.32 -10.09
N ALA A 15 -5.76 -11.18 -9.41
CA ALA A 15 -6.76 -10.77 -8.42
C ALA A 15 -8.15 -10.62 -9.06
N PHE A 16 -8.23 -10.01 -10.25
CA PHE A 16 -9.48 -9.93 -11.01
C PHE A 16 -9.95 -11.30 -11.51
N ALA A 17 -9.05 -12.16 -12.00
CA ALA A 17 -9.40 -13.51 -12.44
C ALA A 17 -9.97 -14.39 -11.31
N ARG A 18 -9.64 -14.08 -10.05
CA ARG A 18 -10.16 -14.75 -8.86
C ARG A 18 -11.39 -14.07 -8.24
N GLY A 19 -11.83 -12.94 -8.78
CA GLY A 19 -12.93 -12.14 -8.23
C GLY A 19 -12.58 -11.36 -6.96
N GLU A 20 -11.31 -11.36 -6.53
CA GLU A 20 -10.85 -10.71 -5.29
C GLU A 20 -10.81 -9.18 -5.39
N ALA A 21 -10.77 -8.65 -6.61
CA ALA A 21 -10.71 -7.21 -6.92
C ALA A 21 -12.03 -6.67 -7.49
N SER A 22 -13.16 -7.34 -7.24
CA SER A 22 -14.47 -6.86 -7.66
C SER A 22 -14.78 -5.48 -7.07
N GLY A 23 -15.21 -4.54 -7.90
CA GLY A 23 -15.45 -3.14 -7.50
C GLY A 23 -14.20 -2.26 -7.43
N CYS A 24 -13.02 -2.74 -7.84
CA CYS A 24 -11.82 -1.92 -7.97
C CYS A 24 -11.66 -1.34 -9.37
N VAL A 25 -11.02 -0.16 -9.48
CA VAL A 25 -10.54 0.43 -10.73
C VAL A 25 -9.02 0.47 -10.71
N VAL A 26 -8.38 0.02 -11.79
CA VAL A 26 -6.93 0.03 -11.93
C VAL A 26 -6.48 1.37 -12.49
N TYR A 27 -5.64 2.08 -11.77
CA TYR A 27 -4.94 3.26 -12.30
C TYR A 27 -3.69 2.78 -13.01
N GLY A 28 -3.59 3.00 -14.32
CA GLY A 28 -2.41 2.60 -15.07
C GLY A 28 -2.47 2.82 -16.57
N ASP A 29 -2.03 1.81 -17.32
CA ASP A 29 -2.06 1.76 -18.78
C ASP A 29 -2.81 0.49 -19.21
N ALA A 30 -3.92 0.66 -19.92
CA ALA A 30 -4.77 -0.44 -20.36
C ALA A 30 -4.06 -1.36 -21.38
N ALA A 31 -3.26 -0.80 -22.28
CA ALA A 31 -2.52 -1.56 -23.29
C ALA A 31 -1.43 -2.41 -22.65
N TRP A 32 -0.70 -1.87 -21.66
CA TRP A 32 0.30 -2.61 -20.90
C TRP A 32 -0.31 -3.78 -20.12
N LEU A 33 -1.45 -3.54 -19.46
CA LEU A 33 -2.16 -4.60 -18.73
C LEU A 33 -2.72 -5.67 -19.68
N ALA A 34 -3.23 -5.27 -20.85
CA ALA A 34 -3.70 -6.19 -21.89
C ALA A 34 -2.57 -7.03 -22.49
N ARG A 35 -1.38 -6.45 -22.68
CA ARG A 35 -0.16 -7.19 -23.06
C ARG A 35 0.21 -8.21 -21.98
N THR A 36 0.26 -7.80 -20.72
CA THR A 36 0.56 -8.68 -19.58
C THR A 36 -0.43 -9.85 -19.49
N SER A 37 -1.73 -9.57 -19.55
CA SER A 37 -2.78 -10.60 -19.51
C SER A 37 -2.63 -11.63 -20.65
N ARG A 38 -2.21 -11.18 -21.85
CA ARG A 38 -1.95 -12.07 -23.00
C ARG A 38 -0.75 -12.99 -22.81
N SER A 39 0.31 -12.56 -22.13
CA SER A 39 1.48 -13.40 -21.83
C SER A 39 1.27 -14.37 -20.67
N MET A 40 0.27 -14.12 -19.82
CA MET A 40 -0.08 -15.00 -18.71
C MET A 40 -0.82 -16.26 -19.15
N ARG A 41 -0.55 -17.35 -18.42
CA ARG A 41 -1.25 -18.64 -18.55
C ARG A 41 -2.28 -18.77 -17.42
N PHE A 42 -3.45 -19.29 -17.79
CA PHE A 42 -4.54 -19.54 -16.86
C PHE A 42 -4.85 -21.05 -16.85
N ALA A 43 -5.34 -21.55 -15.72
CA ALA A 43 -5.83 -22.93 -15.65
C ALA A 43 -7.01 -23.12 -16.61
N PRO A 44 -7.28 -24.34 -17.13
CA PRO A 44 -8.36 -24.58 -18.09
C PRO A 44 -9.75 -24.15 -17.62
N GLN A 45 -9.98 -24.12 -16.31
CA GLN A 45 -11.25 -23.72 -15.70
C GLN A 45 -11.32 -22.22 -15.36
N SER A 46 -10.26 -21.46 -15.62
CA SER A 46 -10.21 -20.01 -15.36
C SER A 46 -10.32 -19.23 -16.65
N SER A 47 -11.15 -18.19 -16.67
CA SER A 47 -11.20 -17.24 -17.77
C SER A 47 -10.09 -16.19 -17.61
N ARG A 48 -9.46 -15.81 -18.72
CA ARG A 48 -8.61 -14.62 -18.79
C ARG A 48 -9.52 -13.39 -18.68
N PRO A 49 -9.29 -12.47 -17.73
CA PRO A 49 -10.07 -11.24 -17.65
C PRO A 49 -9.91 -10.39 -18.92
N VAL A 50 -10.99 -9.78 -19.36
CA VAL A 50 -10.97 -8.76 -20.42
C VAL A 50 -10.56 -7.43 -19.79
N ILE A 51 -9.80 -6.60 -20.52
CA ILE A 51 -9.43 -5.26 -20.07
C ILE A 51 -10.39 -4.26 -20.73
N ALA A 52 -10.99 -3.37 -19.95
CA ALA A 52 -11.77 -2.24 -20.44
C ALA A 52 -11.06 -0.94 -20.05
N GLU A 53 -10.62 -0.18 -21.05
CA GLU A 53 -10.06 1.15 -20.84
C GLU A 53 -11.18 2.14 -20.50
N LEU A 54 -10.96 2.94 -19.45
CA LEU A 54 -11.83 4.00 -19.01
C LEU A 54 -11.19 5.35 -19.33
N THR A 55 -11.99 6.26 -19.88
CA THR A 55 -11.62 7.67 -20.07
C THR A 55 -11.89 8.51 -18.83
N THR A 56 -12.86 8.10 -18.01
CA THR A 56 -13.22 8.75 -16.75
C THR A 56 -13.53 7.70 -15.70
N LEU A 57 -13.30 8.04 -14.43
CA LEU A 57 -13.60 7.12 -13.33
C LEU A 57 -15.07 6.68 -13.36
N ALA A 58 -16.02 7.57 -13.70
CA ALA A 58 -17.46 7.29 -13.71
C ALA A 58 -17.86 6.07 -14.55
N GLY A 59 -17.11 5.76 -15.62
CA GLY A 59 -17.39 4.62 -16.50
C GLY A 59 -17.24 3.25 -15.84
N TRP A 60 -16.64 3.17 -14.63
CA TRP A 60 -16.46 1.90 -13.93
C TRP A 60 -17.78 1.15 -13.65
N ARG A 61 -18.89 1.88 -13.51
CA ARG A 61 -20.22 1.30 -13.20
C ARG A 61 -20.80 0.50 -14.35
N ASP A 62 -20.37 0.79 -15.57
CA ASP A 62 -20.86 0.14 -16.79
C ASP A 62 -20.00 -1.08 -17.15
N VAL A 63 -18.93 -1.34 -16.38
CA VAL A 63 -18.01 -2.44 -16.64
C VAL A 63 -18.59 -3.76 -16.10
N PRO A 64 -18.79 -4.78 -16.95
CA PRO A 64 -19.32 -6.07 -16.51
C PRO A 64 -18.39 -6.79 -15.53
N GLU A 65 -18.97 -7.72 -14.77
CA GLU A 65 -18.18 -8.63 -13.93
C GLU A 65 -17.17 -9.45 -14.76
N GLY A 66 -15.99 -9.68 -14.20
CA GLY A 66 -14.89 -10.39 -14.89
C GLY A 66 -14.09 -9.53 -15.87
N VAL A 67 -14.43 -8.24 -16.01
CA VAL A 67 -13.67 -7.26 -16.78
C VAL A 67 -12.85 -6.38 -15.82
N ILE A 68 -11.62 -6.04 -16.22
CA ILE A 68 -10.74 -5.14 -15.47
C ILE A 68 -10.95 -3.72 -15.98
N PRO A 69 -11.63 -2.84 -15.21
CA PRO A 69 -11.67 -1.41 -15.52
C PRO A 69 -10.29 -0.78 -15.28
N VAL A 70 -9.71 -0.18 -16.31
CA VAL A 70 -8.42 0.51 -16.24
C VAL A 70 -8.62 1.98 -16.57
N LEU A 71 -8.42 2.87 -15.59
CA LEU A 71 -8.32 4.29 -15.85
C LEU A 71 -6.89 4.59 -16.35
N SER A 72 -6.78 4.93 -17.63
CA SER A 72 -5.50 5.25 -18.26
C SER A 72 -5.00 6.62 -17.79
N VAL A 73 -4.06 6.62 -16.86
CA VAL A 73 -3.44 7.83 -16.27
C VAL A 73 -1.99 8.02 -16.70
N VAL A 74 -1.44 7.02 -17.39
CA VAL A 74 -0.08 7.03 -17.92
C VAL A 74 -0.03 6.24 -19.23
N GLN A 75 0.93 6.57 -20.08
CA GLN A 75 1.30 5.77 -21.24
C GLN A 75 2.66 5.13 -21.01
N ILE A 76 2.71 3.81 -21.08
CA ILE A 76 3.92 3.03 -20.87
C ILE A 76 4.57 2.69 -22.22
N PRO A 77 5.89 2.91 -22.38
CA PRO A 77 6.61 2.48 -23.57
C PRO A 77 6.60 0.95 -23.76
N ASP A 78 6.36 0.51 -24.99
CA ASP A 78 6.32 -0.92 -25.33
C ASP A 78 7.69 -1.64 -25.21
N ASP A 79 8.79 -0.89 -25.16
CA ASP A 79 10.16 -1.42 -25.10
C ASP A 79 10.69 -1.57 -23.67
N LEU A 80 9.86 -1.39 -22.63
CA LEU A 80 10.26 -1.57 -21.24
C LEU A 80 10.75 -3.02 -20.97
N PRO A 81 11.92 -3.18 -20.33
CA PRO A 81 12.51 -4.51 -20.07
C PRO A 81 11.91 -5.16 -18.82
N LEU A 82 11.05 -6.16 -19.00
CA LEU A 82 10.48 -6.93 -17.88
C LEU A 82 11.58 -7.53 -16.99
N GLY A 83 11.40 -7.39 -15.67
CA GLY A 83 12.34 -7.87 -14.66
C GLY A 83 13.60 -7.02 -14.48
N GLN A 84 13.73 -5.89 -15.17
CA GLN A 84 14.86 -4.98 -15.05
C GLN A 84 14.42 -3.60 -14.57
N VAL A 85 15.33 -2.91 -13.87
CA VAL A 85 15.08 -1.54 -13.38
C VAL A 85 15.10 -0.58 -14.57
N ASP A 86 14.01 0.17 -14.73
CA ASP A 86 13.90 1.23 -15.75
C ASP A 86 13.24 2.48 -15.13
N ALA A 87 13.83 3.65 -15.37
CA ALA A 87 13.33 4.93 -14.86
C ALA A 87 11.91 5.23 -15.37
N ARG A 88 11.57 4.84 -16.60
CA ARG A 88 10.24 5.09 -17.20
C ARG A 88 9.17 4.29 -16.47
N ALA A 89 9.49 3.09 -15.99
CA ALA A 89 8.60 2.29 -15.16
C ALA A 89 8.40 2.90 -13.77
N GLY A 90 9.47 3.46 -13.19
CA GLY A 90 9.41 4.23 -11.94
C GLY A 90 8.51 5.46 -12.05
N ALA A 91 8.68 6.27 -13.10
CA ALA A 91 7.83 7.43 -13.37
C ALA A 91 6.36 7.02 -13.51
N ALA A 92 6.07 5.96 -14.28
CA ALA A 92 4.71 5.48 -14.47
C ALA A 92 4.07 4.98 -13.17
N ALA A 93 4.82 4.27 -12.33
CA ALA A 93 4.36 3.84 -11.02
C ALA A 93 4.00 5.03 -10.12
N PHE A 94 4.83 6.07 -10.09
CA PHE A 94 4.56 7.29 -9.33
C PHE A 94 3.30 8.01 -9.81
N THR A 95 3.14 8.22 -11.12
CA THR A 95 1.93 8.83 -11.71
C THR A 95 0.66 8.06 -11.33
N CYS A 96 0.72 6.72 -11.32
CA CYS A 96 -0.42 5.91 -10.87
C CYS A 96 -0.77 6.15 -9.40
N ILE A 97 0.23 6.21 -8.52
CA ILE A 97 0.05 6.44 -7.09
C ILE A 97 -0.54 7.84 -6.86
N GLU A 98 0.02 8.85 -7.51
CA GLU A 98 -0.44 10.24 -7.40
C GLU A 98 -1.90 10.38 -7.84
N ALA A 99 -2.25 9.83 -9.00
CA ALA A 99 -3.62 9.88 -9.50
C ALA A 99 -4.61 9.19 -8.54
N ALA A 100 -4.30 7.97 -8.07
CA ALA A 100 -5.16 7.23 -7.14
C ALA A 100 -5.29 7.93 -5.79
N ALA A 101 -4.20 8.50 -5.26
CA ALA A 101 -4.19 9.25 -4.01
C ALA A 101 -5.03 10.53 -4.12
N ASN A 102 -4.89 11.28 -5.21
CA ASN A 102 -5.66 12.50 -5.45
C ASN A 102 -7.16 12.21 -5.57
N ASP A 103 -7.53 11.10 -6.21
CA ASP A 103 -8.93 10.66 -6.27
C ASP A 103 -9.48 10.24 -4.90
N ALA A 104 -8.67 9.59 -4.06
CA ALA A 104 -9.04 9.22 -2.70
C ALA A 104 -9.22 10.45 -1.80
N LEU A 105 -8.27 11.39 -1.84
CA LEU A 105 -8.34 12.66 -1.10
C LEU A 105 -9.53 13.52 -1.51
N ALA A 106 -9.93 13.45 -2.78
CA ALA A 106 -11.13 14.11 -3.30
C ALA A 106 -12.44 13.34 -3.05
N GLY A 107 -12.39 12.17 -2.39
CA GLY A 107 -13.57 11.34 -2.10
C GLY A 107 -14.19 10.66 -3.33
N ARG A 108 -13.46 10.58 -4.45
CA ARG A 108 -13.90 9.90 -5.68
C ARG A 108 -13.77 8.39 -5.61
N VAL A 109 -12.82 7.89 -4.82
CA VAL A 109 -12.67 6.47 -4.47
C VAL A 109 -12.66 6.29 -2.96
N ALA A 110 -13.13 5.13 -2.48
CA ALA A 110 -13.24 4.85 -1.05
C ALA A 110 -11.90 4.47 -0.39
N ALA A 111 -10.97 3.89 -1.15
CA ALA A 111 -9.68 3.43 -0.66
C ALA A 111 -8.67 3.26 -1.82
N VAL A 112 -7.39 3.16 -1.47
CA VAL A 112 -6.30 2.85 -2.41
C VAL A 112 -5.66 1.52 -2.02
N VAL A 113 -5.55 0.61 -2.98
CA VAL A 113 -4.78 -0.64 -2.87
C VAL A 113 -3.57 -0.53 -3.80
N THR A 114 -2.37 -0.74 -3.27
CA THR A 114 -1.13 -0.57 -4.03
C THR A 114 -0.55 -1.92 -4.44
N ALA A 115 -0.22 -2.03 -5.73
CA ALA A 115 0.62 -3.12 -6.23
C ALA A 115 2.11 -2.80 -5.97
N PRO A 116 3.00 -3.80 -5.94
CA PRO A 116 4.43 -3.57 -5.66
C PRO A 116 5.08 -2.55 -6.61
N ILE A 117 5.98 -1.74 -6.07
CA ILE A 117 6.84 -0.81 -6.82
C ILE A 117 8.31 -1.09 -6.56
N HIS A 118 9.19 -0.64 -7.46
CA HIS A 118 10.63 -0.79 -7.32
C HIS A 118 11.31 0.53 -6.92
N LYS A 119 11.92 0.57 -5.72
CA LYS A 119 12.55 1.79 -5.17
C LYS A 119 13.66 2.35 -6.07
N ALA A 120 14.49 1.49 -6.66
CA ALA A 120 15.55 1.95 -7.56
C ALA A 120 14.99 2.51 -8.87
N ALA A 121 13.83 2.03 -9.33
CA ALA A 121 13.19 2.56 -10.53
C ALA A 121 12.59 3.95 -10.26
N LEU A 122 11.94 4.13 -9.10
CA LEU A 122 11.51 5.46 -8.62
C LEU A 122 12.67 6.44 -8.55
N HIS A 123 13.78 6.05 -7.91
CA HIS A 123 14.94 6.92 -7.79
C HIS A 123 15.56 7.24 -9.16
N ALA A 124 15.67 6.25 -10.06
CA ALA A 124 16.12 6.49 -11.43
C ALA A 124 15.21 7.44 -12.21
N ALA A 125 13.93 7.51 -11.84
CA ALA A 125 12.95 8.47 -12.38
C ALA A 125 13.04 9.88 -11.73
N GLY A 126 13.94 10.10 -10.77
CA GLY A 126 14.05 11.35 -10.03
C GLY A 126 13.03 11.50 -8.90
N VAL A 127 12.35 10.42 -8.49
CA VAL A 127 11.38 10.45 -7.38
C VAL A 127 12.14 10.25 -6.06
N GLU A 128 12.21 11.30 -5.24
CA GLU A 128 12.95 11.34 -3.97
C GLU A 128 12.16 10.78 -2.77
N PHE A 129 11.37 9.73 -2.99
CA PHE A 129 10.64 9.06 -1.91
C PHE A 129 11.11 7.60 -1.74
N PRO A 130 11.26 7.12 -0.49
CA PRO A 130 11.73 5.76 -0.22
C PRO A 130 10.67 4.68 -0.50
N GLY A 131 9.40 5.02 -0.66
CA GLY A 131 8.33 4.07 -0.96
C GLY A 131 6.92 4.63 -0.88
N HIS A 132 5.94 3.73 -0.95
CA HIS A 132 4.51 4.07 -0.94
C HIS A 132 4.10 4.91 0.28
N THR A 133 4.54 4.52 1.47
CA THR A 133 4.10 5.16 2.72
C THR A 133 4.46 6.64 2.71
N GLU A 134 5.68 6.97 2.33
CA GLU A 134 6.19 8.33 2.31
C GLU A 134 5.59 9.16 1.16
N ILE A 135 5.38 8.55 -0.01
CA ILE A 135 4.65 9.20 -1.12
C ILE A 135 3.22 9.57 -0.67
N LEU A 136 2.47 8.60 -0.13
CA LEU A 136 1.08 8.82 0.29
C LEU A 136 0.99 9.80 1.45
N GLN A 137 1.92 9.73 2.41
CA GLN A 137 2.01 10.68 3.50
C GLN A 137 2.24 12.11 2.98
N HIS A 138 3.15 12.28 2.03
CA HIS A 138 3.42 13.58 1.42
C HIS A 138 2.19 14.15 0.71
N LEU A 139 1.55 13.34 -0.15
CA LEU A 139 0.34 13.73 -0.88
C LEU A 139 -0.84 14.05 0.06
N ALA A 140 -0.92 13.38 1.20
CA ALA A 140 -1.91 13.65 2.25
C ALA A 140 -1.57 14.88 3.13
N GLY A 141 -0.56 15.68 2.79
CA GLY A 141 -0.19 16.89 3.53
C GLY A 141 0.74 16.65 4.72
N GLY A 142 1.48 15.54 4.75
CA GLY A 142 2.49 15.27 5.78
C GLY A 142 1.92 14.79 7.12
N ILE A 143 0.71 14.23 7.13
CA ILE A 143 0.06 13.75 8.35
C ILE A 143 0.84 12.59 9.01
N PRO A 144 0.77 12.41 10.33
CA PRO A 144 1.37 11.24 10.97
C PRO A 144 0.72 9.93 10.49
N VAL A 145 1.55 8.95 10.13
CA VAL A 145 1.10 7.61 9.69
C VAL A 145 1.74 6.52 10.55
N ARG A 146 1.11 5.34 10.57
CA ARG A 146 1.65 4.13 11.19
C ARG A 146 1.46 2.92 10.28
N MET A 147 2.48 2.07 10.26
CA MET A 147 2.43 0.80 9.53
C MET A 147 1.68 -0.22 10.37
N MET A 148 0.78 -0.95 9.72
CA MET A 148 0.10 -2.09 10.31
C MET A 148 0.22 -3.30 9.39
N LEU A 149 0.57 -4.45 9.97
CA LEU A 149 0.43 -5.75 9.34
C LEU A 149 -0.84 -6.41 9.89
N ALA A 150 -1.69 -6.93 9.02
CA ALA A 150 -3.00 -7.44 9.40
C ALA A 150 -3.39 -8.70 8.63
N ASN A 151 -4.07 -9.61 9.33
CA ASN A 151 -4.81 -10.71 8.75
C ASN A 151 -6.13 -10.91 9.53
N ALA A 152 -6.83 -12.02 9.27
CA ALA A 152 -8.09 -12.34 9.93
C ALA A 152 -7.95 -12.57 11.45
N GLN A 153 -6.79 -12.99 11.94
CA GLN A 153 -6.54 -13.36 13.34
C GLN A 153 -5.84 -12.26 14.14
N LEU A 154 -4.90 -11.53 13.53
CA LEU A 154 -4.02 -10.58 14.21
C LEU A 154 -3.84 -9.30 13.39
N LYS A 155 -3.77 -8.18 14.11
CA LYS A 155 -3.40 -6.87 13.58
C LYS A 155 -2.31 -6.28 14.47
N THR A 156 -1.18 -5.94 13.89
CA THR A 156 0.00 -5.45 14.61
C THR A 156 0.40 -4.11 14.04
N VAL A 157 0.31 -3.06 14.87
CA VAL A 157 0.78 -1.71 14.53
C VAL A 157 2.16 -1.53 15.13
N LEU A 158 3.09 -0.98 14.35
CA LEU A 158 4.49 -0.82 14.75
C LEU A 158 4.73 0.62 15.21
N VAL A 159 5.34 0.80 16.40
CA VAL A 159 5.78 2.12 16.88
C VAL A 159 6.97 2.61 16.05
N THR A 160 7.89 1.70 15.71
CA THR A 160 9.06 1.95 14.86
C THR A 160 9.07 0.98 13.67
N VAL A 161 9.62 1.42 12.54
CA VAL A 161 9.62 0.66 11.27
C VAL A 161 11.06 0.41 10.81
N HIS A 162 11.33 0.41 9.50
CA HIS A 162 12.63 0.08 8.91
C HIS A 162 13.77 1.02 9.34
N MET A 163 14.44 0.70 10.45
CA MET A 163 15.62 1.41 10.97
C MET A 163 16.54 0.45 11.76
N ALA A 164 17.74 0.91 12.10
CA ALA A 164 18.67 0.10 12.89
C ALA A 164 18.10 -0.17 14.29
N LEU A 165 18.34 -1.36 14.84
CA LEU A 165 17.74 -1.78 16.11
C LEU A 165 17.99 -0.79 17.27
N ARG A 166 19.22 -0.26 17.38
CA ARG A 166 19.54 0.78 18.38
C ARG A 166 18.67 2.02 18.20
N GLN A 167 18.50 2.50 16.97
CA GLN A 167 17.65 3.65 16.67
C GLN A 167 16.18 3.35 16.93
N ALA A 168 15.75 2.11 16.69
CA ALA A 168 14.39 1.68 16.99
C ALA A 168 14.09 1.78 18.49
N ILE A 169 15.04 1.39 19.35
CA ILE A 169 14.93 1.53 20.80
C ILE A 169 14.88 3.02 21.18
N ASP A 170 15.84 3.82 20.69
CA ASP A 170 15.93 5.26 20.98
C ASP A 170 14.68 6.05 20.52
N ALA A 171 13.99 5.59 19.47
CA ALA A 171 12.81 6.25 18.92
C ALA A 171 11.49 5.92 19.67
N VAL A 172 11.52 4.99 20.64
CA VAL A 172 10.37 4.73 21.51
C VAL A 172 10.31 5.83 22.56
N THR A 173 9.30 6.70 22.45
CA THR A 173 9.04 7.81 23.38
C THR A 173 7.57 7.80 23.77
N THR A 174 7.20 8.45 24.86
CA THR A 174 5.80 8.49 25.33
C THR A 174 4.89 9.04 24.22
N ASP A 175 5.36 10.09 23.54
CA ASP A 175 4.63 10.69 22.42
C ASP A 175 4.52 9.74 21.21
N SER A 176 5.57 9.01 20.86
CA SER A 176 5.54 8.10 19.72
C SER A 176 4.62 6.90 19.97
N VAL A 177 4.60 6.37 21.20
CA VAL A 177 3.67 5.33 21.66
C VAL A 177 2.24 5.87 21.67
N LEU A 178 1.97 7.00 22.32
CA LEU A 178 0.64 7.60 22.41
C LEU A 178 0.06 7.94 21.02
N GLN A 179 0.88 8.50 20.12
CA GLN A 179 0.46 8.75 18.74
C GLN A 179 0.10 7.44 18.01
N THR A 180 0.88 6.38 18.23
CA THR A 180 0.59 5.05 17.67
C THR A 180 -0.76 4.52 18.17
N LEU A 181 -1.00 4.60 19.49
CA LEU A 181 -2.25 4.16 20.11
C LEU A 181 -3.46 4.94 19.57
N ARG A 182 -3.33 6.27 19.44
CA ARG A 182 -4.40 7.12 18.91
C ARG A 182 -4.74 6.79 17.46
N ILE A 183 -3.73 6.66 16.60
CA ILE A 183 -3.93 6.29 15.18
C ILE A 183 -4.55 4.89 15.07
N ALA A 184 -4.03 3.92 15.81
CA ALA A 184 -4.55 2.55 15.83
C ALA A 184 -6.00 2.50 16.31
N HIS A 185 -6.33 3.25 17.37
CA HIS A 185 -7.68 3.35 17.89
C HIS A 185 -8.63 3.99 16.87
N GLN A 186 -8.26 5.12 16.25
CA GLN A 186 -9.06 5.79 15.22
C GLN A 186 -9.31 4.88 14.01
N ALA A 187 -8.27 4.19 13.51
CA ALA A 187 -8.41 3.21 12.44
C ALA A 187 -9.36 2.07 12.83
N ALA A 188 -9.29 1.63 14.10
CA ALA A 188 -10.16 0.59 14.60
C ALA A 188 -11.64 0.99 14.65
N ILE A 189 -11.93 2.23 15.06
CA ILE A 189 -13.30 2.76 15.00
C ILE A 189 -13.76 2.86 13.54
N ALA A 190 -12.91 3.36 12.64
CA ALA A 190 -13.25 3.59 11.23
C ALA A 190 -13.69 2.32 10.48
N TRP A 191 -13.12 1.15 10.79
CA TRP A 191 -13.54 -0.12 10.19
C TRP A 191 -14.60 -0.89 11.02
N GLY A 192 -15.22 -0.25 12.00
CA GLY A 192 -16.38 -0.78 12.72
C GLY A 192 -16.12 -1.45 14.07
N VAL A 193 -14.95 -1.31 14.68
CA VAL A 193 -14.68 -1.85 16.04
C VAL A 193 -14.97 -0.77 17.08
N ALA A 194 -16.23 -0.66 17.51
CA ALA A 194 -16.70 0.41 18.41
C ALA A 194 -15.95 0.51 19.76
N ARG A 195 -15.42 -0.61 20.27
CA ARG A 195 -14.62 -0.66 21.50
C ARG A 195 -13.31 -1.38 21.25
N ALA A 196 -12.37 -0.69 20.61
CA ALA A 196 -11.06 -1.23 20.30
C ALA A 196 -10.27 -1.56 21.58
N ARG A 197 -9.88 -2.82 21.72
CA ARG A 197 -8.92 -3.28 22.74
C ARG A 197 -7.56 -3.38 22.10
N ILE A 198 -6.59 -2.62 22.60
CA ILE A 198 -5.22 -2.59 22.06
C ILE A 198 -4.30 -3.17 23.14
N ALA A 199 -3.63 -4.28 22.83
CA ALA A 199 -2.55 -4.80 23.66
C ALA A 199 -1.24 -4.12 23.23
N VAL A 200 -0.43 -3.72 24.20
CA VAL A 200 0.87 -3.06 23.98
C VAL A 200 1.97 -4.01 24.44
N ALA A 201 2.89 -4.33 23.56
CA ALA A 201 4.06 -5.12 23.92
C ALA A 201 5.05 -4.26 24.72
N GLY A 202 5.76 -4.86 25.68
CA GLY A 202 6.94 -4.26 26.27
C GLY A 202 8.04 -4.08 25.23
N LEU A 203 8.92 -3.10 25.44
CA LEU A 203 10.13 -2.90 24.67
C LEU A 203 11.20 -3.92 25.09
N ASN A 204 11.35 -4.10 26.40
CA ASN A 204 12.31 -5.01 26.99
C ASN A 204 11.73 -6.43 27.13
N PRO A 205 12.60 -7.47 27.18
CA PRO A 205 12.18 -8.80 27.61
C PRO A 205 11.43 -8.72 28.93
N HIS A 206 10.36 -9.51 29.07
CA HIS A 206 9.53 -9.53 30.29
C HIS A 206 8.93 -8.15 30.65
N ALA A 207 8.82 -7.23 29.69
CA ALA A 207 8.35 -5.86 29.92
C ALA A 207 9.16 -5.17 31.05
N GLY A 208 10.48 -5.37 31.04
CA GLY A 208 11.43 -4.72 31.95
C GLY A 208 11.66 -5.50 33.25
N GLU A 209 10.79 -6.45 33.62
CA GLU A 209 10.88 -7.25 34.86
C GLU A 209 11.13 -6.34 36.09
N ASP A 210 10.20 -5.43 36.37
CA ASP A 210 10.27 -4.41 37.44
C ASP A 210 11.57 -3.58 37.43
N GLY A 211 12.14 -3.34 36.24
CA GLY A 211 13.35 -2.54 36.06
C GLY A 211 14.65 -3.35 35.95
N LEU A 212 14.60 -4.69 36.14
CA LEU A 212 15.79 -5.53 36.06
C LEU A 212 16.38 -5.60 34.65
N PHE A 213 15.55 -5.48 33.61
CA PHE A 213 15.95 -5.57 32.20
C PHE A 213 15.79 -4.25 31.42
N GLY A 214 15.57 -3.14 32.12
CA GLY A 214 15.31 -1.82 31.52
C GLY A 214 14.13 -1.14 32.20
N ASP A 215 14.04 0.19 32.09
CA ASP A 215 13.02 1.01 32.78
C ASP A 215 12.06 1.73 31.83
N GLU A 216 12.18 1.50 30.52
CA GLU A 216 11.40 2.14 29.47
C GLU A 216 9.91 1.83 29.62
N GLU A 217 9.52 0.65 30.11
CA GLU A 217 8.12 0.35 30.38
C GLU A 217 7.50 1.32 31.39
N ALA A 218 8.19 1.57 32.50
CA ALA A 218 7.69 2.44 33.57
C ALA A 218 7.79 3.92 33.18
N ARG A 219 8.86 4.33 32.50
CA ARG A 219 9.12 5.74 32.18
C ARG A 219 8.47 6.21 30.88
N ILE A 220 8.28 5.32 29.91
CA ILE A 220 7.89 5.67 28.53
C ILE A 220 6.56 5.05 28.14
N ILE A 221 6.39 3.74 28.29
CA ILE A 221 5.23 3.01 27.74
C ILE A 221 3.98 3.15 28.62
N ALA A 222 4.08 2.87 29.92
CA ALA A 222 2.94 2.95 30.84
C ALA A 222 2.32 4.36 30.97
N PRO A 223 3.10 5.46 30.88
CA PRO A 223 2.55 6.82 30.88
C PRO A 223 1.85 7.23 29.57
N ALA A 224 2.02 6.49 28.47
CA ALA A 224 1.44 6.80 27.16
C ALA A 224 0.00 6.30 27.02
#